data_AF-A0A9X2P087-F1
#
_entry.id   AF-A0A9X2P087-F1
#
_cell.length_a   1.000
_cell.length_b   1.000
_cell.length_c   1.000
_cell.angle_alpha   90.00
_cell.angle_beta   90.00
_cell.angle_gamma   90.00
#
_symmetry.space_group_name_H-M   'P 1'
#
loop_
_entity.id
_entity.type
_entity.pdbx_description
1 polymer ?
#
loop_
_entity_poly.entity_id
_entity_poly.type
_entity_poly.pdbx_seq_one_letter_code
_entity_poly.pdbx_strand_id
1 'polypeptide(L)'
;MSLWLVWIQMIFAIHTVLRNKFFFLQSHPTTDIVGAYATKIDECGNNLEEVIRVPVSHEDIVRLVWTCPLNHPTVMYRKNAILSVGGYKPDAGPRQDDYDLWFRCAEKGLHFANISEPLLHYRFFADSVRKNSIEVGWHRMKIGLRGCRRLHLSFIAYIGVCIPFVRSLLPYPLNVYFQGLMNRMNPRKMRE
;
A
#
# COMPACT_ATOMS: atom_id res chain seq x y z
N MET A 1 6.49 -30.54 15.71
CA MET A 1 5.69 -30.95 14.53
C MET A 1 5.02 -29.79 13.79
N SER A 2 5.34 -28.52 14.09
CA SER A 2 4.58 -27.33 13.67
C SER A 2 5.29 -26.41 12.65
N LEU A 3 6.61 -26.50 12.48
CA LEU A 3 7.36 -25.65 11.53
C LEU A 3 7.21 -26.08 10.06
N TRP A 4 7.04 -27.38 9.81
CA TRP A 4 6.92 -27.94 8.45
C TRP A 4 5.55 -27.65 7.80
N LEU A 5 4.48 -27.69 8.59
CA LEU A 5 3.11 -27.36 8.12
C LEU A 5 2.96 -25.88 7.75
N VAL A 6 3.57 -24.98 8.55
CA VAL A 6 3.55 -23.53 8.28
C VAL A 6 4.30 -23.21 6.98
N TRP A 7 5.44 -23.86 6.72
CA TRP A 7 6.20 -23.67 5.47
C TRP A 7 5.48 -24.19 4.23
N ILE A 8 4.83 -25.36 4.31
CA ILE A 8 4.03 -25.89 3.21
C ILE A 8 2.80 -25.00 2.96
N GLN A 9 2.11 -24.53 4.00
CA GLN A 9 1.02 -23.57 3.86
C GLN A 9 1.48 -22.23 3.27
N MET A 10 2.67 -21.75 3.62
CA MET A 10 3.24 -20.52 3.06
C MET A 10 3.51 -20.67 1.56
N ILE A 11 4.09 -21.79 1.13
CA ILE A 11 4.34 -22.08 -0.29
C ILE A 11 3.02 -22.23 -1.06
N PHE A 12 2.04 -23.00 -0.54
CA PHE A 12 0.72 -23.14 -1.16
C PHE A 12 -0.07 -21.83 -1.22
N ALA A 13 0.02 -21.01 -0.18
CA ALA A 13 -0.59 -19.68 -0.14
C ALA A 13 0.04 -18.78 -1.20
N ILE A 14 1.37 -18.72 -1.30
CA ILE A 14 2.07 -17.96 -2.34
C ILE A 14 1.65 -18.44 -3.74
N HIS A 15 1.58 -19.75 -3.97
CA HIS A 15 1.15 -20.31 -5.26
C HIS A 15 -0.30 -19.94 -5.60
N THR A 16 -1.23 -20.00 -4.64
CA THR A 16 -2.65 -19.69 -4.85
C THR A 16 -2.87 -18.20 -5.07
N VAL A 17 -2.16 -17.35 -4.31
CA VAL A 17 -2.12 -15.90 -4.46
C VAL A 17 -1.66 -15.48 -5.84
N LEU A 18 -0.54 -16.05 -6.31
CA LEU A 18 0.03 -15.77 -7.62
C LEU A 18 -0.91 -16.27 -8.72
N ARG A 19 -1.48 -17.47 -8.55
CA ARG A 19 -2.45 -18.06 -9.48
C ARG A 19 -3.69 -17.19 -9.66
N ASN A 20 -4.30 -16.73 -8.57
CA ASN A 20 -5.50 -15.89 -8.63
C ASN A 20 -5.23 -14.56 -9.35
N LYS A 21 -4.11 -13.91 -9.05
CA LYS A 21 -3.72 -12.65 -9.72
C LYS A 21 -3.36 -12.86 -11.18
N PHE A 22 -2.71 -13.96 -11.50
CA PHE A 22 -2.41 -14.32 -12.88
C PHE A 22 -3.69 -14.51 -13.69
N PHE A 23 -4.65 -15.29 -13.18
CA PHE A 23 -5.95 -15.45 -13.84
C PHE A 23 -6.71 -14.14 -13.96
N PHE A 24 -6.66 -13.29 -12.94
CA PHE A 24 -7.26 -11.96 -13.00
C PHE A 24 -6.68 -11.12 -14.15
N LEU A 25 -5.35 -11.07 -14.30
CA LEU A 25 -4.70 -10.33 -15.39
C LEU A 25 -4.94 -10.97 -16.77
N GLN A 26 -5.16 -12.28 -16.84
CA GLN A 26 -5.55 -12.96 -18.09
C GLN A 26 -6.97 -12.58 -18.51
N SER A 27 -7.91 -12.55 -17.57
CA SER A 27 -9.31 -12.19 -17.83
C SER A 27 -9.55 -10.68 -17.99
N HIS A 28 -8.63 -9.84 -17.49
CA HIS A 28 -8.69 -8.37 -17.58
C HIS A 28 -7.47 -7.81 -18.31
N PRO A 29 -7.41 -7.90 -19.66
CA PRO A 29 -6.25 -7.48 -20.43
C PRO A 29 -5.92 -5.99 -20.30
N THR A 30 -6.92 -5.16 -19.97
CA THR A 30 -6.76 -3.72 -19.74
C THR A 30 -6.09 -3.40 -18.40
N THR A 31 -6.03 -4.34 -17.45
CA THR A 31 -5.39 -4.11 -16.15
C THR A 31 -3.89 -4.31 -16.25
N ASP A 32 -3.13 -3.32 -15.77
CA ASP A 32 -1.66 -3.36 -15.74
C ASP A 32 -1.13 -3.81 -14.38
N ILE A 33 -1.80 -3.42 -13.30
CA ILE A 33 -1.36 -3.61 -11.92
C ILE A 33 -2.54 -4.14 -11.09
N VAL A 34 -2.35 -5.30 -10.45
CA VAL A 34 -3.35 -5.91 -9.58
C VAL A 34 -2.78 -6.15 -8.17
N GLY A 35 -3.52 -5.73 -7.13
CA GLY A 35 -3.26 -6.09 -5.74
C GLY A 35 -4.42 -6.89 -5.14
N ALA A 36 -4.44 -7.05 -3.82
CA ALA A 36 -5.52 -7.72 -3.10
C ALA A 36 -5.60 -7.25 -1.64
N TYR A 37 -6.65 -7.67 -0.93
CA TYR A 37 -6.70 -7.52 0.53
C TYR A 37 -5.67 -8.45 1.19
N ALA A 38 -5.38 -8.18 2.46
CA ALA A 38 -4.50 -9.02 3.26
C ALA A 38 -5.06 -9.22 4.67
N THR A 39 -4.85 -10.40 5.25
CA THR A 39 -5.21 -10.72 6.64
C THR A 39 -4.03 -10.40 7.54
N LYS A 40 -4.22 -9.67 8.63
CA LYS A 40 -3.14 -9.42 9.59
C LYS A 40 -2.82 -10.67 10.39
N ILE A 41 -1.53 -10.95 10.53
CA ILE A 41 -1.01 -11.98 11.42
C ILE A 41 0.01 -11.38 12.38
N ASP A 42 0.11 -11.94 13.58
CA ASP A 42 1.13 -11.55 14.57
C ASP A 42 2.51 -12.15 14.25
N GLU A 43 3.49 -11.90 15.12
CA GLU A 43 4.86 -12.42 15.01
C GLU A 43 4.93 -13.95 15.12
N CYS A 44 3.95 -14.59 15.77
CA CYS A 44 3.82 -16.03 15.90
C CYS A 44 3.08 -16.67 14.71
N GLY A 45 2.48 -15.86 13.84
CA GLY A 45 1.68 -16.32 12.69
C GLY A 45 0.21 -16.56 13.01
N ASN A 46 -0.27 -16.16 14.20
CA ASN A 46 -1.68 -16.25 14.55
C ASN A 46 -2.47 -15.18 13.79
N ASN A 47 -3.66 -15.56 13.35
CA ASN A 47 -4.60 -14.65 12.69
C ASN A 47 -5.15 -13.64 13.71
N LEU A 48 -5.06 -12.36 13.38
CA LEU A 48 -5.60 -11.27 14.21
C LEU A 48 -7.05 -10.91 13.85
N GLU A 49 -7.69 -11.70 12.98
CA GLU A 49 -9.05 -11.52 12.43
C GLU A 49 -9.28 -10.16 11.72
N GLU A 50 -8.24 -9.35 11.55
CA GLU A 50 -8.32 -8.05 10.92
C GLU A 50 -7.89 -8.12 9.45
N VAL A 51 -8.78 -7.69 8.54
CA VAL A 51 -8.50 -7.61 7.10
C VAL A 51 -8.08 -6.18 6.72
N ILE A 52 -6.92 -6.06 6.08
CA ILE A 52 -6.43 -4.85 5.44
C ILE A 52 -7.13 -4.69 4.09
N ARG A 53 -8.26 -4.00 4.10
CA ARG A 53 -9.02 -3.64 2.91
C ARG A 53 -8.39 -2.44 2.18
N VAL A 54 -8.52 -2.42 0.87
CA VAL A 54 -8.04 -1.36 -0.04
C VAL A 54 -9.10 -1.07 -1.11
N PRO A 55 -9.12 0.11 -1.75
CA PRO A 55 -10.08 0.37 -2.83
C PRO A 55 -9.90 -0.61 -3.99
N VAL A 56 -11.00 -1.04 -4.62
CA VAL A 56 -11.01 -2.11 -5.64
C VAL A 56 -10.86 -1.57 -7.06
N SER A 57 -11.59 -0.50 -7.39
CA SER A 57 -11.64 0.05 -8.75
C SER A 57 -10.47 0.97 -9.06
N HIS A 58 -10.17 1.10 -10.35
CA HIS A 58 -9.13 1.99 -10.86
C HIS A 58 -9.32 3.43 -10.37
N GLU A 59 -10.54 3.97 -10.48
CA GLU A 59 -10.87 5.35 -10.14
C GLU A 59 -10.66 5.62 -8.64
N ASP A 60 -11.08 4.68 -7.79
CA ASP A 60 -10.91 4.79 -6.35
C ASP A 60 -9.43 4.65 -5.96
N ILE A 61 -8.69 3.75 -6.62
CA ILE A 61 -7.25 3.58 -6.44
C ILE A 61 -6.50 4.85 -6.82
N VAL A 62 -6.77 5.44 -7.99
CA VAL A 62 -6.12 6.68 -8.45
C VAL A 62 -6.47 7.84 -7.52
N ARG A 63 -7.74 7.99 -7.14
CA ARG A 63 -8.17 9.04 -6.20
C ARG A 63 -7.48 8.93 -4.84
N LEU A 64 -7.17 7.71 -4.40
CA LEU A 64 -6.53 7.41 -3.12
C LEU A 64 -5.05 7.03 -3.24
N VAL A 65 -4.40 7.26 -4.40
CA VAL A 65 -3.00 6.82 -4.64
C VAL A 65 -2.02 7.39 -3.62
N TRP A 66 -2.30 8.62 -3.14
CA TRP A 66 -1.56 9.32 -2.11
C TRP A 66 -1.55 8.61 -0.75
N THR A 67 -2.39 7.60 -0.56
CA THR A 67 -2.41 6.75 0.63
C THR A 67 -1.51 5.51 0.49
N CYS A 68 -1.02 5.19 -0.71
CA CYS A 68 -0.49 3.87 -1.10
C CYS A 68 -1.58 2.77 -1.01
N PRO A 69 -2.62 2.80 -1.86
CA PRO A 69 -3.81 1.96 -1.77
C PRO A 69 -3.61 0.55 -2.34
N LEU A 70 -2.36 0.08 -2.42
CA LEU A 70 -2.01 -1.27 -2.82
C LEU A 70 -1.22 -1.90 -1.67
N ASN A 71 -1.67 -3.05 -1.19
CA ASN A 71 -0.90 -3.83 -0.24
C ASN A 71 0.33 -4.39 -0.98
N HIS A 72 1.50 -3.78 -0.84
CA HIS A 72 2.67 -4.07 -1.69
C HIS A 72 3.01 -5.57 -1.84
N PRO A 73 3.02 -6.40 -0.77
CA PRO A 73 3.32 -7.83 -0.91
C PRO A 73 2.24 -8.61 -1.68
N THR A 74 1.11 -7.98 -1.97
CA THR A 74 0.04 -8.53 -2.80
C THR A 74 0.12 -8.05 -4.26
N VAL A 75 1.05 -7.20 -4.65
CA VAL A 75 1.02 -6.66 -6.02
C VAL A 75 1.58 -7.64 -7.04
N MET A 76 0.90 -7.77 -8.18
CA MET A 76 1.39 -8.34 -9.43
C MET A 76 1.14 -7.33 -10.55
N TYR A 77 2.05 -7.22 -11.52
CA TYR A 77 1.93 -6.26 -12.61
C TYR A 77 2.48 -6.80 -13.93
N ARG A 78 2.07 -6.18 -15.03
CA ARG A 78 2.67 -6.40 -16.35
C ARG A 78 4.07 -5.76 -16.37
N LYS A 79 5.09 -6.57 -16.67
CA LYS A 79 6.48 -6.12 -16.75
C LYS A 79 6.64 -4.89 -17.65
N ASN A 80 6.07 -4.92 -18.86
CA ASN A 80 6.20 -3.84 -19.83
C ASN A 80 5.56 -2.53 -19.34
N ALA A 81 4.46 -2.60 -18.60
CA ALA A 81 3.81 -1.44 -18.02
C ALA A 81 4.73 -0.74 -16.99
N ILE A 82 5.34 -1.52 -16.08
CA ILE A 82 6.28 -0.97 -15.09
C ILE A 82 7.57 -0.44 -15.72
N LEU A 83 8.09 -1.11 -16.76
CA LEU A 83 9.25 -0.62 -17.50
C LEU A 83 8.94 0.69 -18.25
N SER A 84 7.71 0.88 -18.74
CA SER A 84 7.30 2.11 -19.45
C SER A 84 7.35 3.37 -18.57
N VAL A 85 7.34 3.21 -17.24
CA VAL A 85 7.48 4.29 -16.25
C VAL A 85 8.86 4.33 -15.59
N GLY A 86 9.81 3.51 -16.07
CA GLY A 86 11.19 3.46 -15.60
C GLY A 86 11.45 2.56 -14.38
N GLY A 87 10.48 1.72 -13.99
CA GLY A 87 10.65 0.77 -12.87
C GLY A 87 10.78 1.42 -11.49
N TYR A 88 11.40 0.69 -10.56
CA TYR A 88 11.73 1.19 -9.21
C TYR A 88 12.96 2.10 -9.26
N LYS A 89 12.92 3.17 -8.47
CA LYS A 89 13.95 4.20 -8.47
C LYS A 89 14.70 4.22 -7.14
N PRO A 90 16.03 3.99 -7.13
CA PRO A 90 16.80 3.93 -5.88
C PRO A 90 16.92 5.30 -5.18
N ASP A 91 16.63 6.40 -5.87
CA ASP A 91 16.71 7.77 -5.37
C ASP A 91 15.38 8.32 -4.81
N ALA A 92 14.32 7.50 -4.72
CA ALA A 92 13.05 7.91 -4.10
C ALA A 92 13.21 8.27 -2.61
N GLY A 93 14.27 7.75 -1.98
CA GLY A 93 14.55 7.92 -0.56
C GLY A 93 13.99 6.77 0.28
N PRO A 94 14.26 6.78 1.60
CA PRO A 94 14.06 5.61 2.44
C PRO A 94 12.59 5.18 2.48
N ARG A 95 12.33 3.94 2.06
CA ARG A 95 11.01 3.27 2.14
C ARG A 95 9.93 3.93 1.26
N GLN A 96 10.30 4.61 0.18
CA GLN A 96 9.36 5.29 -0.72
C GLN A 96 9.27 4.71 -2.13
N ASP A 97 9.96 3.60 -2.41
CA ASP A 97 10.07 3.03 -3.76
C ASP A 97 8.69 2.75 -4.38
N ASP A 98 7.82 2.06 -3.64
CA ASP A 98 6.45 1.75 -4.07
C ASP A 98 5.58 3.01 -4.19
N TYR A 99 5.76 3.94 -3.26
CA TYR A 99 4.94 5.13 -3.17
C TYR A 99 5.17 6.07 -4.36
N ASP A 100 6.43 6.28 -4.72
CA ASP A 100 6.82 6.99 -5.93
C ASP A 100 6.35 6.26 -7.19
N LEU A 101 6.50 4.93 -7.24
CA LEU A 101 6.08 4.11 -8.38
C LEU A 101 4.59 4.27 -8.67
N TRP A 102 3.71 4.19 -7.65
CA TRP A 102 2.26 4.30 -7.88
C TRP A 102 1.83 5.66 -8.42
N PHE A 103 2.46 6.75 -7.99
CA PHE A 103 2.21 8.06 -8.58
C PHE A 103 2.60 8.11 -10.05
N ARG A 104 3.77 7.57 -10.42
CA ARG A 104 4.22 7.54 -11.82
C ARG A 104 3.34 6.65 -12.69
N CYS A 105 2.93 5.49 -12.18
CA CYS A 105 2.00 4.60 -12.85
C CYS A 105 0.64 5.28 -13.11
N ALA A 106 0.09 5.95 -12.10
CA ALA A 106 -1.15 6.72 -12.23
C ALA A 106 -0.99 7.91 -13.20
N GLU A 107 0.14 8.61 -13.16
CA GLU A 107 0.45 9.74 -14.06
C GLU A 107 0.54 9.29 -15.52
N LYS A 108 1.03 8.07 -15.75
CA LYS A 108 1.08 7.45 -17.08
C LYS A 108 -0.26 6.86 -17.54
N GLY A 109 -1.28 6.87 -16.68
CA GLY A 109 -2.59 6.29 -16.97
C GLY A 109 -2.63 4.76 -16.96
N LEU A 110 -1.69 4.11 -16.25
CA LEU A 110 -1.74 2.65 -16.09
C LEU A 110 -2.96 2.24 -15.29
N HIS A 111 -3.58 1.14 -15.68
CA HIS A 111 -4.82 0.69 -15.07
C HIS A 111 -4.57 -0.18 -13.84
N PHE A 112 -5.31 0.09 -12.77
CA PHE A 112 -5.15 -0.55 -11.47
C PHE A 112 -6.40 -1.34 -11.10
N ALA A 113 -6.22 -2.43 -10.36
CA ALA A 113 -7.29 -3.14 -9.68
C ALA A 113 -6.80 -3.72 -8.34
N ASN A 114 -7.71 -3.93 -7.40
CA ASN A 114 -7.46 -4.83 -6.27
C ASN A 114 -8.54 -5.92 -6.25
N ILE A 115 -8.15 -7.16 -5.96
CA ILE A 115 -9.09 -8.24 -5.70
C ILE A 115 -9.66 -8.04 -4.29
N SER A 116 -10.98 -8.05 -4.13
CA SER A 116 -11.69 -7.85 -2.86
C SER A 116 -11.68 -9.09 -1.95
N GLU A 117 -10.59 -9.85 -1.96
CA GLU A 117 -10.40 -11.07 -1.20
C GLU A 117 -9.06 -11.01 -0.44
N PRO A 118 -9.02 -11.50 0.81
CA PRO A 118 -7.79 -11.56 1.58
C PRO A 118 -6.92 -12.72 1.08
N LEU A 119 -6.06 -12.43 0.11
CA LEU A 119 -5.23 -13.47 -0.51
C LEU A 119 -3.93 -13.72 0.28
N LEU A 120 -3.45 -12.75 1.07
CA LEU A 120 -2.15 -12.84 1.75
C LEU A 120 -2.27 -12.65 3.26
N HIS A 121 -1.48 -13.38 4.04
CA HIS A 121 -1.22 -13.06 5.44
C HIS A 121 -0.08 -12.03 5.58
N TYR A 122 -0.40 -10.85 6.12
CA TYR A 122 0.54 -9.76 6.34
C TYR A 122 1.00 -9.74 7.81
N ARG A 123 2.28 -9.99 8.04
CA ARG A 123 2.87 -9.99 9.39
C ARG A 123 3.07 -8.58 9.92
N PHE A 124 2.48 -8.30 11.08
CA PHE A 124 2.62 -7.00 11.75
C PHE A 124 3.53 -7.11 12.97
N PHE A 125 4.52 -6.22 13.06
CA PHE A 125 5.44 -6.13 14.20
C PHE A 125 5.02 -4.96 15.08
N ALA A 126 5.01 -5.13 16.40
CA ALA A 126 4.62 -4.08 17.35
C ALA A 126 5.47 -2.80 17.18
N ASP A 127 6.76 -2.97 16.84
CA ASP A 127 7.70 -1.87 16.63
C ASP A 127 7.62 -1.20 15.25
N SER A 128 6.67 -1.59 14.39
CA SER A 128 6.48 -0.94 13.08
C SER A 128 6.19 0.56 13.20
N VAL A 129 5.64 1.01 14.33
CA VAL A 129 5.32 2.41 14.63
C VAL A 129 6.59 3.28 14.77
N ARG A 130 7.69 2.72 15.30
CA ARG A 130 8.99 3.42 15.50
C ARG A 130 9.73 3.75 14.19
N LYS A 131 9.30 3.18 13.06
CA LYS A 131 10.01 3.26 11.77
C LYS A 131 9.77 4.57 10.97
N ASN A 132 9.13 5.58 11.56
CA ASN A 132 8.83 6.84 10.89
C ASN A 132 9.76 7.95 11.38
N SER A 133 11.00 7.93 10.89
CA SER A 133 11.94 9.03 11.09
C SER A 133 11.49 10.29 10.35
N ILE A 134 12.06 11.44 10.75
CA ILE A 134 11.84 12.73 10.08
C ILE A 134 12.20 12.64 8.60
N GLU A 135 13.29 11.96 8.26
CA GLU A 135 13.74 11.75 6.88
C GLU A 135 12.71 10.99 6.04
N VAL A 136 12.16 9.88 6.57
CA VAL A 136 11.11 9.09 5.90
C VAL A 136 9.86 9.95 5.68
N GLY A 137 9.44 10.69 6.72
CA GLY A 137 8.30 11.61 6.64
C GLY A 137 8.50 12.69 5.58
N TRP A 138 9.68 13.30 5.54
CA TRP A 138 10.06 14.34 4.58
C TRP A 138 10.05 13.85 3.14
N HIS A 139 10.65 12.70 2.86
CA HIS A 139 10.66 12.11 1.53
C HIS A 139 9.25 11.73 1.05
N ARG A 140 8.47 11.10 1.94
CA ARG A 140 7.07 10.78 1.66
C ARG A 140 6.25 12.03 1.34
N MET A 141 6.39 13.10 2.12
CA MET A 141 5.70 14.36 1.87
C MET A 141 6.11 14.99 0.52
N LYS A 142 7.41 15.06 0.21
CA LYS A 142 7.90 15.60 -1.07
C LYS A 142 7.39 14.82 -2.28
N ILE A 143 7.36 13.48 -2.21
CA ILE A 143 6.80 12.64 -3.27
C ILE A 143 5.28 12.86 -3.36
N GLY A 144 4.59 12.82 -2.23
CA GLY A 144 3.15 13.02 -2.14
C GLY A 144 2.69 14.35 -2.72
N LEU A 145 3.31 15.46 -2.36
CA LEU A 145 2.98 16.79 -2.87
C LEU A 145 3.20 16.90 -4.40
N ARG A 146 4.31 16.36 -4.91
CA ARG A 146 4.58 16.31 -6.35
C ARG A 146 3.54 15.45 -7.09
N GLY A 147 3.20 14.30 -6.51
CA GLY A 147 2.19 13.39 -7.04
C GLY A 147 0.78 14.00 -7.05
N CYS A 148 0.38 14.65 -5.96
CA CYS A 148 -0.89 15.38 -5.87
C CYS A 148 -1.00 16.48 -6.93
N ARG A 149 0.10 17.18 -7.22
CA ARG A 149 0.15 18.21 -8.28
C ARG A 149 0.00 17.60 -9.68
N ARG A 150 0.73 16.53 -9.97
CA ARG A 150 0.71 15.86 -11.29
C ARG A 150 -0.65 15.25 -11.62
N LEU A 151 -1.32 14.71 -10.61
CA LEU A 151 -2.60 14.02 -10.75
C LEU A 151 -3.82 14.90 -10.43
N HIS A 152 -3.62 16.20 -10.15
CA HIS A 152 -4.68 17.13 -9.80
C HIS A 152 -5.61 16.60 -8.67
N LEU A 153 -5.01 16.00 -7.63
CA LEU A 153 -5.76 15.40 -6.53
C LEU A 153 -6.45 16.47 -5.66
N SER A 154 -7.44 16.04 -4.87
CA SER A 154 -8.23 16.92 -4.01
C SER A 154 -7.39 17.60 -2.93
N PHE A 155 -7.89 18.71 -2.40
CA PHE A 155 -7.25 19.43 -1.29
C PHE A 155 -7.02 18.55 -0.05
N ILE A 156 -7.91 17.59 0.21
CA ILE A 156 -7.76 16.60 1.30
C ILE A 156 -6.50 15.75 1.10
N ALA A 157 -6.17 15.39 -0.15
CA ALA A 157 -4.94 14.65 -0.44
C ALA A 157 -3.69 15.46 -0.10
N TYR A 158 -3.67 16.76 -0.40
CA TYR A 158 -2.56 17.65 -0.05
C TYR A 158 -2.34 17.74 1.46
N ILE A 159 -3.40 17.88 2.24
CA ILE A 159 -3.30 17.82 3.71
C ILE A 159 -2.81 16.43 4.13
N GLY A 160 -3.38 15.39 3.52
CA GLY A 160 -3.11 14.00 3.81
C GLY A 160 -1.64 13.60 3.71
N VAL A 161 -0.95 14.05 2.66
CA VAL A 161 0.47 13.73 2.42
C VAL A 161 1.43 14.41 3.40
N CYS A 162 0.99 15.48 4.07
CA CYS A 162 1.79 16.19 5.08
C CYS A 162 1.76 15.50 6.45
N ILE A 163 0.70 14.74 6.76
CA ILE A 163 0.47 14.10 8.06
C ILE A 163 1.67 13.26 8.53
N PRO A 164 2.27 12.36 7.71
CA PRO A 164 3.38 11.53 8.18
C PRO A 164 4.60 12.34 8.59
N PHE A 165 4.87 13.46 7.91
CA PHE A 165 5.96 14.37 8.25
C PHE A 165 5.68 15.12 9.54
N VAL A 166 4.49 15.74 9.67
CA VAL A 166 4.08 16.41 10.93
C VAL A 166 4.19 15.44 12.10
N ARG A 167 3.72 14.21 11.93
CA ARG A 167 3.79 13.18 12.96
C ARG A 167 5.23 12.80 13.32
N SER A 168 6.16 12.80 12.36
CA SER A 168 7.57 12.52 12.64
C SER A 168 8.27 13.59 13.48
N LEU A 169 7.71 14.80 13.56
CA LEU A 169 8.21 15.91 14.38
C LEU A 169 7.64 15.91 15.81
N LEU A 170 6.52 15.19 16.04
CA LEU A 170 5.84 15.20 17.34
C LEU A 170 6.52 14.25 18.34
N PRO A 171 6.72 14.68 19.61
CA PRO A 171 7.16 13.79 20.68
C PRO A 171 6.13 12.68 20.92
N TYR A 172 6.61 11.53 21.40
CA TYR A 172 5.82 10.29 21.46
C TYR A 172 4.41 10.42 22.05
N PRO A 173 4.18 11.11 23.20
CA PRO A 173 2.83 11.24 23.75
C PRO A 173 1.84 11.96 22.83
N LEU A 174 2.30 13.03 22.16
CA LEU A 174 1.49 13.78 21.19
C LEU A 174 1.23 12.97 19.93
N ASN A 175 2.19 12.14 19.52
CA ASN A 175 2.07 11.25 18.37
C ASN A 175 0.91 10.25 18.54
N VAL A 176 0.78 9.65 19.72
CA VAL A 176 -0.30 8.70 20.04
C VAL A 176 -1.67 9.38 19.98
N TYR A 177 -1.81 10.55 20.60
CA TYR A 177 -3.04 11.33 20.55
C TYR A 177 -3.42 11.71 19.11
N PHE A 178 -2.45 12.25 18.37
CA PHE A 178 -2.63 12.65 16.98
C PHE A 178 -3.01 11.46 16.08
N GLN A 179 -2.41 10.28 16.31
CA GLN A 179 -2.77 9.06 15.58
C GLN A 179 -4.23 8.65 15.81
N GLY A 180 -4.71 8.73 17.06
CA GLY A 180 -6.12 8.44 17.38
C GLY A 180 -7.08 9.36 16.63
N LEU A 181 -6.77 10.66 16.57
CA LEU A 181 -7.54 11.65 15.83
C LEU A 181 -7.52 11.37 14.31
N MET A 182 -6.34 11.14 13.75
CA MET A 182 -6.18 10.92 12.31
C MET A 182 -6.81 9.61 11.83
N ASN A 183 -6.83 8.56 12.66
CA ASN A 183 -7.47 7.29 12.32
C ASN A 183 -8.98 7.44 12.08
N ARG A 184 -9.65 8.36 12.79
CA ARG A 184 -11.07 8.69 12.56
C ARG A 184 -11.32 9.35 11.21
N MET A 185 -10.30 10.07 10.71
CA MET A 185 -10.35 10.78 9.44
C MET A 185 -9.71 9.98 8.29
N ASN A 186 -9.41 8.69 8.47
CA ASN A 186 -8.71 7.91 7.47
C ASN A 186 -9.64 7.58 6.28
N PRO A 187 -9.39 8.11 5.09
CA PRO A 187 -10.28 7.93 3.93
C PRO A 187 -10.34 6.47 3.44
N ARG A 188 -9.39 5.62 3.85
CA ARG A 188 -9.45 4.17 3.57
C ARG A 188 -10.53 3.43 4.38
N LYS A 189 -10.96 3.99 5.52
CA LYS A 189 -11.97 3.40 6.41
C LYS A 189 -13.35 4.05 6.30
N MET A 190 -13.49 5.11 5.50
CA MET A 190 -14.71 5.93 5.41
C MET A 190 -15.82 5.36 4.51
N ARG A 191 -15.67 4.13 3.97
CA ARG A 191 -16.64 3.49 3.07
C ARG A 191 -17.09 2.12 3.57
N GLU A 192 -17.23 1.99 4.88
CA GLU A 192 -17.97 0.89 5.50
C GLU A 192 -19.45 1.24 5.61
#